data_AF-A0A2R4N2Z4-F1
#
_entry.id   AF-A0A2R4N2Z4-F1
#
_cell.length_a   1.000
_cell.length_b   1.000
_cell.length_c   1.000
_cell.angle_alpha   90.00
_cell.angle_beta   90.00
_cell.angle_gamma   90.00
#
_symmetry.space_group_name_H-M   'P 1'
#
loop_
_entity.id
_entity.type
_entity.pdbx_description
1 polymer ?
#
loop_
_entity_poly.entity_id
_entity_poly.type
_entity_poly.pdbx_seq_one_letter_code
_entity_poly.pdbx_strand_id
1 'polypeptide(L)'
;MKEIKLDFLLHWLYAVVFGLLLISGLVLMGAKTGWLMDYQLAWADYLHRTLAAVFILLTLVAVFIEVTKLSGHYQGSTAWLVVKKSGMGIFVLVSTLLFAFSGILIWVCEGFSHVTLAFAVVIHDLLTLISVPVIIWHIYDKAHGLPLELGEG
;
A
#
# COMPACT_ATOMS: atom_id res chain seq x y z
N MET A 1 -30.34 -5.89 -5.76
CA MET A 1 -28.87 -5.73 -5.94
C MET A 1 -28.22 -5.99 -4.59
N LYS A 2 -27.23 -6.88 -4.49
CA LYS A 2 -26.46 -7.03 -3.25
C LYS A 2 -25.70 -5.73 -3.03
N GLU A 3 -25.92 -5.07 -1.90
CA GLU A 3 -25.16 -3.88 -1.51
C GLU A 3 -23.67 -4.25 -1.49
N ILE A 4 -22.87 -3.58 -2.32
CA ILE A 4 -21.42 -3.74 -2.25
C ILE A 4 -20.98 -3.16 -0.91
N LYS A 5 -20.39 -4.01 -0.07
CA LYS A 5 -19.89 -3.58 1.24
C LYS A 5 -18.78 -2.54 1.02
N LEU A 6 -18.87 -1.40 1.69
CA LEU A 6 -17.89 -0.31 1.65
C LEU A 6 -16.44 -0.83 1.80
N ASP A 7 -16.26 -1.82 2.68
CA ASP A 7 -15.00 -2.53 2.93
C ASP A 7 -14.36 -3.11 1.66
N PHE A 8 -15.16 -3.67 0.76
CA PHE A 8 -14.69 -4.24 -0.49
C PHE A 8 -14.23 -3.14 -1.46
N LEU A 9 -14.99 -2.05 -1.55
CA LEU A 9 -14.62 -0.92 -2.41
C LEU A 9 -13.33 -0.26 -1.92
N LEU A 10 -13.20 -0.02 -0.62
CA LEU A 10 -11.99 0.58 -0.04
C LEU A 10 -10.76 -0.30 -0.23
N HIS A 11 -10.87 -1.62 -0.08
CA HIS A 11 -9.78 -2.55 -0.34
C HIS A 11 -9.25 -2.43 -1.78
N TRP A 12 -10.14 -2.51 -2.77
CA TRP A 12 -9.75 -2.46 -4.17
C TRP A 12 -9.25 -1.07 -4.59
N LEU A 13 -9.87 -0.01 -4.07
CA LEU A 13 -9.37 1.34 -4.28
C LEU A 13 -7.93 1.46 -3.75
N TYR A 14 -7.67 0.94 -2.55
CA TYR A 14 -6.33 0.94 -1.98
C TYR A 14 -5.35 0.10 -2.79
N ALA A 15 -5.75 -1.09 -3.25
CA ALA A 15 -4.92 -1.96 -4.08
C ALA A 15 -4.55 -1.29 -5.42
N VAL A 16 -5.50 -0.59 -6.04
CA VAL A 16 -5.25 0.17 -7.28
C VAL A 16 -4.28 1.31 -7.02
N VAL A 17 -4.52 2.14 -6.00
CA VAL A 17 -3.63 3.26 -5.66
C VAL A 17 -2.23 2.75 -5.31
N PHE A 18 -2.13 1.69 -4.50
CA PHE A 18 -0.86 1.04 -4.17
C PHE A 18 -0.16 0.49 -5.42
N GLY A 19 -0.88 -0.17 -6.33
CA GLY A 19 -0.32 -0.70 -7.57
C GLY A 19 0.26 0.40 -8.46
N LEU A 20 -0.43 1.54 -8.59
CA LEU A 20 0.07 2.69 -9.33
C LEU A 20 1.27 3.35 -8.64
N LEU A 21 1.26 3.45 -7.31
CA LEU A 21 2.42 3.88 -6.52
C LEU A 21 3.63 2.96 -6.73
N LEU A 22 3.41 1.65 -6.69
CA LEU A 22 4.48 0.67 -6.91
C LEU A 22 5.08 0.81 -8.31
N ILE A 23 4.25 0.89 -9.36
CA ILE A 23 4.73 1.04 -10.74
C ILE A 23 5.54 2.33 -10.90
N SER A 24 4.98 3.46 -10.47
CA SER A 24 5.66 4.75 -10.56
C SER A 24 6.92 4.80 -9.69
N GLY A 25 6.92 4.19 -8.51
CA GLY A 25 8.07 4.11 -7.61
C GLY A 25 9.18 3.23 -8.17
N LEU A 26 8.84 2.07 -8.75
CA LEU A 26 9.81 1.22 -9.44
C LEU A 26 10.50 1.96 -10.58
N VAL A 27 9.78 2.77 -11.36
CA VAL A 27 10.40 3.62 -12.39
C VAL A 27 11.41 4.60 -11.79
N LEU A 28 11.11 5.18 -10.63
CA LEU A 28 11.98 6.12 -9.92
C LEU A 28 13.21 5.45 -9.27
N MET A 29 13.14 4.15 -8.96
CA MET A 29 14.30 3.38 -8.47
C MET A 29 15.42 3.20 -9.51
N GLY A 30 15.20 3.56 -10.79
CA GLY A 30 16.28 3.79 -11.76
C GLY A 30 16.14 3.07 -13.11
N ALA A 31 17.25 3.07 -13.88
CA ALA A 31 17.26 2.74 -15.30
C ALA A 31 16.78 1.32 -15.67
N LYS A 32 16.83 0.36 -14.74
CA LYS A 32 16.43 -1.03 -14.99
C LYS A 32 14.91 -1.20 -15.17
N THR A 33 14.14 -0.33 -14.54
CA THR A 33 12.68 -0.37 -14.47
C THR A 33 12.03 0.83 -15.16
N GLY A 34 12.81 1.79 -15.66
CA GLY A 34 12.33 2.96 -16.39
C GLY A 34 11.47 2.65 -17.62
N TRP A 35 11.65 1.47 -18.24
CA TRP A 35 10.84 1.01 -19.37
C TRP A 35 9.34 0.89 -19.05
N LEU A 36 8.95 0.75 -17.77
CA LEU A 36 7.55 0.66 -17.34
C LEU A 36 6.74 1.93 -17.66
N MET A 37 7.41 3.08 -17.82
CA MET A 37 6.79 4.35 -18.20
C MET A 37 7.62 5.06 -19.30
N ASP A 38 8.22 4.29 -20.21
CA ASP A 38 8.99 4.82 -21.34
C ASP A 38 10.06 5.85 -20.93
N TYR A 39 10.72 5.60 -19.78
CA TYR A 39 11.74 6.47 -19.19
C TYR A 39 11.28 7.91 -18.90
N GLN A 40 9.97 8.17 -18.82
CA GLN A 40 9.41 9.48 -18.48
C GLN A 40 9.48 9.73 -16.96
N LEU A 41 10.69 9.92 -16.43
CA LEU A 41 10.94 10.03 -14.99
C LEU A 41 10.22 11.22 -14.33
N ALA A 42 10.11 12.35 -15.02
CA ALA A 42 9.39 13.51 -14.49
C ALA A 42 7.88 13.23 -14.33
N TRP A 43 7.30 12.48 -15.27
CA TRP A 43 5.90 12.07 -15.17
C TRP A 43 5.70 11.04 -14.07
N ALA A 44 6.63 10.09 -13.93
CA ALA A 44 6.62 9.11 -12.85
C ALA A 44 6.70 9.79 -11.47
N ASP A 45 7.58 10.78 -11.29
CA ASP A 45 7.70 11.53 -10.03
C ASP A 45 6.41 12.30 -9.70
N TYR A 46 5.87 13.03 -10.67
CA TYR A 46 4.61 13.76 -10.50
C TYR A 46 3.45 12.83 -10.11
N LEU A 47 3.30 11.71 -10.84
CA LEU A 47 2.26 10.72 -10.58
C LEU A 47 2.45 10.07 -9.20
N HIS A 48 3.67 9.69 -8.85
CA HIS A 48 3.99 9.05 -7.58
C HIS A 48 3.67 9.96 -6.40
N ARG A 49 4.13 11.22 -6.41
CA ARG A 49 3.84 12.19 -5.33
C ARG A 49 2.35 12.48 -5.21
N THR A 50 1.64 12.60 -6.33
CA THR A 50 0.18 12.83 -6.34
C THR A 50 -0.58 11.65 -5.74
N LEU A 51 -0.26 10.42 -6.17
CA LEU A 51 -0.87 9.21 -5.62
C LEU A 51 -0.47 8.97 -4.17
N ALA A 52 0.72 9.38 -3.74
CA ALA A 52 1.16 9.26 -2.34
C ALA A 52 0.29 10.13 -1.43
N ALA A 53 -0.06 11.35 -1.86
CA ALA A 53 -1.00 12.19 -1.12
C ALA A 53 -2.39 11.52 -1.00
N VAL A 54 -2.91 10.95 -2.10
CA VAL A 54 -4.18 10.20 -2.09
C VAL A 54 -4.10 8.99 -1.16
N PHE A 55 -3.00 8.25 -1.22
CA PHE A 55 -2.77 7.07 -0.41
C PHE A 55 -2.73 7.41 1.09
N ILE A 56 -2.03 8.47 1.48
CA ILE A 56 -2.01 8.96 2.87
C ILE A 56 -3.43 9.30 3.34
N LEU A 57 -4.22 10.01 2.53
CA LEU A 57 -5.61 10.32 2.87
C LEU A 57 -6.45 9.05 3.05
N LEU A 58 -6.32 8.08 2.15
CA LEU A 58 -6.99 6.78 2.25
C LEU A 58 -6.59 6.03 3.52
N THR A 59 -5.30 6.02 3.87
CA THR A 59 -4.80 5.44 5.11
C THR A 59 -5.41 6.12 6.33
N LEU A 60 -5.46 7.45 6.36
CA LEU A 60 -6.07 8.19 7.47
C LEU A 60 -7.55 7.86 7.64
N VAL A 61 -8.31 7.82 6.54
CA VAL A 61 -9.72 7.41 6.55
C VAL A 61 -9.87 6.00 7.11
N ALA A 62 -9.03 5.07 6.67
CA ALA A 62 -9.13 3.69 7.11
C ALA A 62 -8.72 3.49 8.58
N VAL A 63 -7.68 4.19 9.05
CA VAL A 63 -7.32 4.24 10.47
C VAL A 63 -8.47 4.82 11.30
N PHE A 64 -9.12 5.89 10.83
CA PHE A 64 -10.29 6.47 11.51
C PHE A 64 -11.46 5.49 11.61
N ILE A 65 -11.77 4.76 10.53
CA ILE A 65 -12.79 3.71 10.54
C ILE A 65 -12.44 2.61 11.56
N GLU A 66 -11.17 2.21 11.66
CA GLU A 66 -10.75 1.18 12.62
C GLU A 66 -10.80 1.69 14.07
N VAL A 67 -10.41 2.95 14.33
CA VAL A 67 -10.52 3.58 15.66
C VAL A 67 -11.99 3.69 16.10
N THR A 68 -12.91 4.07 15.22
CA THR A 68 -14.34 4.17 15.55
C THR A 68 -14.97 2.80 15.83
N LYS A 69 -14.52 1.73 15.15
CA LYS A 69 -14.86 0.34 15.44
C LYS A 69 -14.37 -0.09 16.84
N LEU A 70 -13.10 0.16 17.16
CA LEU A 70 -12.53 -0.14 18.48
C LEU A 70 -13.23 0.60 19.61
N SER A 71 -13.73 1.80 19.32
CA SER A 71 -14.48 2.63 20.27
C SER A 71 -15.95 2.19 20.44
N GLY A 72 -16.37 1.08 19.82
CA GLY A 72 -17.73 0.53 19.94
C GLY A 72 -18.84 1.30 19.21
N HIS A 73 -18.50 2.35 18.46
CA HIS A 73 -19.47 3.20 17.76
C HIS A 73 -19.93 2.63 16.42
N TYR A 74 -19.24 1.62 15.87
CA TYR A 74 -19.55 1.03 14.57
C TYR A 74 -19.44 -0.50 14.59
N GLN A 75 -20.53 -1.20 14.28
CA GLN A 75 -20.61 -2.68 14.23
C GLN A 75 -20.45 -3.28 12.81
N GLY A 76 -19.92 -2.50 11.86
CA GLY A 76 -19.65 -3.05 10.52
C GLY A 76 -18.55 -4.11 10.54
N SER A 77 -18.61 -5.03 9.57
CA SER A 77 -17.61 -6.10 9.36
C SER A 77 -16.17 -5.59 9.54
N THR A 78 -15.34 -6.37 10.24
CA THR A 78 -13.91 -6.06 10.47
C THR A 78 -13.20 -5.95 9.12
N ALA A 79 -12.86 -4.73 8.75
CA ALA A 79 -12.57 -4.38 7.37
C ALA A 79 -11.10 -4.08 7.24
N TRP A 80 -10.37 -5.12 6.89
CA TRP A 80 -9.23 -5.04 6.01
C TRP A 80 -7.92 -4.48 6.59
N LEU A 81 -7.90 -3.56 7.57
CA LEU A 81 -6.63 -2.91 7.93
C LEU A 81 -5.99 -3.29 9.27
N VAL A 82 -6.69 -3.72 10.32
CA VAL A 82 -5.97 -3.84 11.62
C VAL A 82 -6.15 -5.12 12.43
N VAL A 83 -7.32 -5.74 12.57
CA VAL A 83 -7.39 -6.91 13.48
C VAL A 83 -8.43 -7.96 13.07
N LYS A 84 -8.05 -8.85 12.17
CA LYS A 84 -8.37 -10.28 12.35
C LYS A 84 -7.06 -10.99 12.65
N LYS A 85 -7.08 -12.21 13.21
CA LYS A 85 -5.91 -13.05 13.57
C LYS A 85 -5.01 -13.45 12.38
N SER A 86 -4.77 -12.58 11.41
CA SER A 86 -3.97 -12.80 10.22
C SER A 86 -2.85 -11.77 10.22
N GLY A 87 -1.59 -12.22 10.18
CA GLY A 87 -0.42 -11.35 10.17
C GLY A 87 -0.40 -10.32 9.03
N MET A 88 -1.20 -10.52 7.97
CA MET A 88 -1.24 -9.62 6.82
C MET A 88 -1.83 -8.24 7.13
N GLY A 89 -2.86 -8.15 7.99
CA GLY A 89 -3.47 -6.85 8.32
C GLY A 89 -2.48 -5.93 9.03
N ILE A 90 -1.79 -6.46 10.06
CA ILE A 90 -0.74 -5.75 10.80
C ILE A 90 0.40 -5.35 9.86
N PHE A 91 0.84 -6.26 8.98
CA PHE A 91 1.88 -5.96 8.00
C PHE A 91 1.49 -4.78 7.10
N VAL A 92 0.27 -4.77 6.57
CA VAL A 92 -0.21 -3.67 5.69
C VAL A 92 -0.26 -2.36 6.44
N LEU A 93 -0.79 -2.33 7.67
CA LEU A 93 -0.83 -1.11 8.48
C LEU A 93 0.58 -0.56 8.73
N VAL A 94 1.48 -1.41 9.24
CA VAL A 94 2.84 -1.00 9.60
C VAL A 94 3.62 -0.55 8.37
N SER A 95 3.61 -1.33 7.29
CA SER A 95 4.32 -0.98 6.05
C SER A 95 3.79 0.33 5.47
N THR A 96 2.48 0.54 5.46
CA THR A 96 1.85 1.80 5.02
C THR A 96 2.33 3.01 5.81
N LEU A 97 2.35 2.91 7.15
CA LEU A 97 2.81 4.01 7.99
C LEU A 97 4.29 4.32 7.75
N LEU A 98 5.11 3.28 7.57
CA LEU A 98 6.53 3.43 7.27
C LEU A 98 6.76 4.03 5.86
N PHE A 99 5.98 3.64 4.86
CA PHE A 99 6.00 4.26 3.52
C PHE A 99 5.62 5.72 3.57
N ALA A 100 4.54 6.08 4.26
CA ALA A 100 4.11 7.46 4.42
C ALA A 100 5.19 8.30 5.11
N PHE A 101 5.75 7.79 6.22
CA PHE A 101 6.79 8.49 6.96
C PHE A 101 8.06 8.71 6.12
N SER A 102 8.60 7.65 5.51
CA SER A 102 9.80 7.74 4.67
C SER A 102 9.57 8.59 3.42
N GLY A 103 8.40 8.50 2.77
CA GLY A 103 8.04 9.33 1.61
C GLY A 103 7.94 10.82 1.96
N ILE A 104 7.34 11.16 3.11
CA ILE A 104 7.30 12.55 3.60
C ILE A 104 8.72 13.06 3.88
N LEU A 105 9.59 12.24 4.48
CA LEU A 105 10.99 12.62 4.70
C LEU A 105 11.73 12.88 3.38
N ILE A 106 11.56 12.03 2.37
CA ILE A 106 12.15 12.23 1.04
C ILE A 106 11.68 13.57 0.46
N TRP A 107 10.37 13.83 0.49
CA TRP A 107 9.79 15.05 -0.05
C TRP A 107 10.31 16.30 0.67
N VAL A 108 10.28 16.31 2.01
CA VAL A 108 10.65 17.50 2.79
C VAL A 108 12.17 17.72 2.78
N CYS A 109 12.98 16.66 2.83
CA CYS A 109 14.44 16.79 2.98
C CYS A 109 15.21 16.94 1.66
N GLU A 110 14.54 16.84 0.50
CA GLU A 110 15.13 16.97 -0.84
C GLU A 110 16.04 18.22 -0.99
N GLY A 111 15.70 19.32 -0.30
CA GLY A 111 16.45 20.59 -0.36
C GLY A 111 17.28 20.97 0.88
N PHE A 112 17.29 20.16 1.95
CA PHE A 112 17.85 20.58 3.25
C PHE A 112 18.94 19.68 3.83
N SER A 113 18.83 18.35 3.68
CA SER A 113 19.75 17.41 4.32
C SER A 113 19.95 16.17 3.47
N HIS A 114 21.11 16.09 2.81
CA HIS A 114 21.48 14.94 1.98
C HIS A 114 21.58 13.63 2.77
N VAL A 115 21.99 13.70 4.05
CA VAL A 115 22.09 12.51 4.91
C VAL A 115 20.71 11.97 5.26
N THR A 116 19.79 12.85 5.67
CA THR A 116 18.41 12.47 5.98
C THR A 116 17.68 11.96 4.75
N LEU A 117 17.89 12.63 3.60
CA LEU A 117 17.36 12.19 2.32
C LEU A 117 17.86 10.79 1.95
N ALA A 118 19.17 10.55 1.99
CA ALA A 118 19.75 9.24 1.66
C ALA A 118 19.22 8.13 2.57
N PHE A 119 19.12 8.39 3.88
CA PHE A 119 18.53 7.45 4.82
C PHE A 119 17.06 7.16 4.48
N ALA A 120 16.27 8.20 4.22
CA ALA A 120 14.85 8.05 3.90
C ALA A 120 14.65 7.25 2.61
N VAL A 121 15.43 7.51 1.56
CA VAL A 121 15.43 6.76 0.30
C VAL A 121 15.76 5.28 0.54
N VAL A 122 16.83 4.98 1.28
CA VAL A 122 17.22 3.58 1.57
C VAL A 122 16.11 2.84 2.30
N ILE A 123 15.49 3.46 3.30
CA ILE A 123 14.37 2.83 4.02
C ILE A 123 13.16 2.64 3.11
N HIS A 124 12.81 3.64 2.30
CA HIS A 124 11.67 3.57 1.38
C HIS A 124 11.84 2.46 0.32
N ASP A 125 13.05 2.32 -0.22
CA ASP A 125 13.38 1.28 -1.19
C ASP A 125 13.38 -0.11 -0.55
N LEU A 126 13.95 -0.26 0.65
CA LEU A 126 13.91 -1.54 1.38
C LEU A 126 12.47 -1.96 1.69
N LEU A 127 11.62 -1.02 2.09
CA LEU A 127 10.19 -1.29 2.31
C LEU A 127 9.52 -1.77 1.01
N THR A 128 9.87 -1.20 -0.14
CA THR A 128 9.38 -1.65 -1.45
C THR A 128 9.82 -3.08 -1.73
N LEU A 129 11.11 -3.37 -1.58
CA LEU A 129 11.67 -4.71 -1.82
C LEU A 129 11.08 -5.79 -0.90
N ILE A 130 10.66 -5.44 0.31
CA ILE A 130 9.96 -6.35 1.23
C ILE A 130 8.47 -6.46 0.88
N SER A 131 7.81 -5.35 0.55
CA SER A 131 6.37 -5.32 0.34
C SER A 131 5.94 -6.02 -0.94
N VAL A 132 6.73 -5.92 -2.01
CA VAL A 132 6.46 -6.59 -3.29
C VAL A 132 6.28 -8.11 -3.14
N PRO A 133 7.24 -8.88 -2.60
CA PRO A 133 7.06 -10.32 -2.45
C PRO A 133 5.94 -10.69 -1.48
N VAL A 134 5.71 -9.91 -0.41
CA VAL A 134 4.61 -10.16 0.53
C VAL A 134 3.25 -9.98 -0.15
N ILE A 135 3.10 -8.97 -1.02
CA ILE A 135 1.88 -8.73 -1.77
C ILE A 135 1.68 -9.79 -2.86
N ILE A 136 2.74 -10.19 -3.57
CA ILE A 136 2.68 -11.31 -4.52
C ILE A 136 2.22 -12.58 -3.81
N TRP A 137 2.79 -12.88 -2.64
CA TRP A 137 2.36 -14.01 -1.82
C TRP A 137 0.89 -13.89 -1.39
N HIS A 138 0.47 -12.70 -0.92
CA HIS A 138 -0.92 -12.45 -0.55
C HIS A 138 -1.91 -12.71 -1.70
N ILE A 139 -1.58 -12.25 -2.90
CA ILE A 139 -2.39 -12.49 -4.11
C ILE A 139 -2.38 -13.99 -4.46
N TYR A 140 -1.21 -14.64 -4.44
CA TYR A 140 -1.07 -16.06 -4.72
C TYR A 140 -1.90 -16.93 -3.78
N ASP A 141 -1.80 -16.69 -2.46
CA ASP A 141 -2.58 -17.37 -1.42
C ASP A 141 -4.08 -17.19 -1.63
N LYS A 142 -4.54 -15.99 -2.02
CA LYS A 142 -5.96 -15.74 -2.25
C LYS A 142 -6.46 -16.32 -3.57
N ALA A 143 -5.61 -16.43 -4.57
CA ALA A 143 -5.93 -17.05 -5.85
C ALA A 143 -5.95 -18.59 -5.79
N HIS A 144 -5.05 -19.20 -5.00
CA HIS A 144 -4.84 -20.66 -4.97
C HIS A 144 -5.26 -21.33 -3.65
N GLY A 145 -5.58 -20.56 -2.62
CA GLY A 145 -6.07 -21.05 -1.31
C GLY A 145 -7.57 -21.40 -1.28
N LEU A 146 -8.21 -21.53 -2.44
CA LEU A 146 -9.51 -22.19 -2.54
C LEU A 146 -9.29 -23.70 -2.36
N PRO A 147 -9.87 -24.36 -1.34
CA PRO A 147 -9.79 -25.80 -1.24
C PRO A 147 -10.46 -26.42 -2.48
N LEU A 148 -9.76 -27.38 -3.09
CA LEU A 148 -10.29 -28.37 -4.01
C LEU A 148 -11.29 -29.30 -3.27
N GLU A 149 -12.32 -28.76 -2.64
CA GLU A 149 -13.44 -29.51 -2.02
C GLU A 149 -14.63 -29.58 -2.99
N LEU A 150 -14.36 -29.84 -4.26
CA LEU A 150 -15.37 -30.26 -5.24
C LEU A 150 -14.80 -31.46 -5.99
N GLY A 151 -14.76 -32.61 -5.34
CA GLY A 151 -14.14 -33.77 -5.95
C GLY A 151 -14.21 -35.12 -5.25
N GLU A 152 -14.96 -35.32 -4.17
CA GLU A 152 -15.31 -36.68 -3.71
C GLU A 152 -16.74 -36.67 -3.16
N GLY A 153 -17.68 -37.03 -4.03
CA GLY A 153 -19.04 -37.46 -3.70
C GLY A 153 -19.23 -38.91 -4.11
#